data_AF-A0A539DH17-F1
#
_entry.id   AF-A0A539DH17-F1
#
_cell.length_a   1.000
_cell.length_b   1.000
_cell.length_c   1.000
_cell.angle_alpha   90.00
_cell.angle_beta   90.00
_cell.angle_gamma   90.00
#
_symmetry.space_group_name_H-M   'P 1'
#
loop_
_entity.id
_entity.type
_entity.pdbx_description
1 polymer ?
#
loop_
_entity_poly.entity_id
_entity_poly.type
_entity_poly.pdbx_seq_one_letter_code
_entity_poly.pdbx_strand_id
1 'polypeptide(L)'
;THGSGPGYGGGMQDALPLEGLPAPLPRPAPPSPNPNGPVLPGARTPTPPGPNAPPPPRPKAPPQPSRGAQPAAEPPGVAPLTIDQLSRLVPEELRDYYLSLPPGPFNYTNAIREVVSDIVATLPDFSHVRLDEVLFSFDQARKHTEYGRYASCTGMRFQGGAETELRRGRLLALQKTFHDGREILYAISVMLPRFHVEQDYRFRIDTLVHEVFHISPEFNGDYRRFAGGRAHGHSRVFYDSLVEELTDRYFELSPKANSWDFLKLPLWSLHRRPGGVVGTKLAKPKIIPL
;
A
#
# COMPACT_ATOMS: atom_id res chain seq x y z
N THR A 1 -46.76 -1.46 8.16
CA THR A 1 -45.94 -0.51 8.93
C THR A 1 -44.51 -0.65 8.45
N HIS A 2 -44.14 0.21 7.49
CA HIS A 2 -42.85 0.17 6.78
C HIS A 2 -41.76 0.90 7.58
N GLY A 3 -40.56 0.33 7.61
CA GLY A 3 -39.34 0.92 8.15
C GLY A 3 -38.44 1.42 7.02
N SER A 4 -38.10 2.70 7.09
CA SER A 4 -37.35 3.48 6.11
C SER A 4 -35.84 3.22 6.18
N GLY A 5 -35.21 3.01 5.03
CA GLY A 5 -33.76 3.17 4.84
C GLY A 5 -33.41 4.62 4.43
N PRO A 6 -32.18 5.11 4.68
CA PRO A 6 -31.79 6.44 4.24
C PRO A 6 -31.49 6.43 2.74
N GLY A 7 -32.35 7.09 1.96
CA GLY A 7 -32.11 7.38 0.56
C GLY A 7 -31.14 8.56 0.42
N TYR A 8 -30.04 8.35 -0.29
CA TYR A 8 -29.23 9.44 -0.84
C TYR A 8 -29.87 9.90 -2.16
N GLY A 9 -30.72 10.92 -2.06
CA GLY A 9 -31.15 11.74 -3.19
C GLY A 9 -30.52 13.12 -3.05
N GLY A 10 -29.65 13.49 -3.99
CA GLY A 10 -29.01 14.81 -4.05
C GLY A 10 -28.80 15.18 -5.51
N GLY A 11 -29.41 16.27 -5.94
CA GLY A 11 -29.62 16.61 -7.34
C GLY A 11 -28.35 16.95 -8.12
N MET A 12 -28.43 16.71 -9.43
CA MET A 12 -27.58 17.31 -10.46
C MET A 12 -27.42 18.81 -10.19
N GLN A 13 -26.18 19.23 -9.91
CA GLN A 13 -25.71 20.58 -10.18
C GLN A 13 -24.45 20.45 -11.03
N ASP A 14 -24.39 21.29 -12.05
CA ASP A 14 -23.45 21.23 -13.15
C ASP A 14 -22.00 21.11 -12.69
N ALA A 15 -21.33 20.05 -13.13
CA ALA A 15 -19.90 19.88 -12.99
C ALA A 15 -19.17 20.94 -13.82
N LEU A 16 -18.43 21.81 -13.14
CA LEU A 16 -17.49 22.71 -13.80
C LEU A 16 -16.34 21.89 -14.42
N PRO A 17 -15.86 22.22 -15.61
CA PRO A 17 -14.78 21.49 -16.27
C PRO A 17 -13.47 21.58 -15.47
N LEU A 18 -12.75 20.46 -15.37
CA LEU A 18 -11.43 20.28 -14.75
C LEU A 18 -10.27 20.95 -15.51
N GLU A 19 -10.52 22.02 -16.26
CA GLU A 19 -9.46 22.87 -16.81
C GLU A 19 -9.10 23.95 -15.79
N GLY A 20 -8.05 23.73 -14.99
CA GLY A 20 -7.57 24.77 -14.07
C GLY A 20 -6.83 24.31 -12.81
N LEU A 21 -6.36 23.06 -12.73
CA LEU A 21 -5.40 22.73 -11.67
C LEU A 21 -4.16 23.63 -11.83
N PRO A 22 -3.78 24.42 -10.81
CA PRO A 22 -2.60 25.26 -10.91
C PRO A 22 -1.38 24.36 -11.12
N ALA A 23 -0.59 24.65 -12.15
CA ALA A 23 0.68 24.00 -12.37
C ALA A 23 1.51 24.05 -11.06
N PRO A 24 2.21 22.95 -10.71
CA PRO A 24 3.07 22.95 -9.53
C PRO A 24 4.06 24.11 -9.63
N LEU A 25 4.16 24.89 -8.56
CA LEU A 25 5.07 26.04 -8.50
C LEU A 25 6.51 25.57 -8.77
N PRO A 26 7.30 26.33 -9.56
CA PRO A 26 8.71 26.02 -9.77
C PRO A 26 9.45 25.99 -8.43
N ARG A 27 10.39 25.05 -8.29
CA ARG A 27 11.22 24.90 -7.09
C ARG A 27 11.89 26.24 -6.73
N PRO A 28 11.88 26.67 -5.45
CA PRO A 28 12.76 27.73 -5.02
C PRO A 28 14.22 27.31 -5.26
N ALA A 29 15.01 28.22 -5.82
CA ALA A 29 16.44 28.00 -6.03
C ALA A 29 17.12 27.66 -4.68
N PRO A 30 18.09 26.73 -4.66
CA PRO A 30 18.86 26.46 -3.45
C PRO A 30 19.54 27.77 -2.97
N PRO A 31 19.55 28.04 -1.65
CA PRO A 31 20.21 29.23 -1.14
C PRO A 31 21.70 29.19 -1.51
N SER A 32 22.19 30.27 -2.11
CA SER A 32 23.61 30.45 -2.39
C SER A 32 24.42 30.27 -1.10
N PRO A 33 25.56 29.55 -1.15
CA PRO A 33 26.41 29.37 0.02
C PRO A 33 26.84 30.74 0.56
N ASN A 34 26.53 30.99 1.83
CA ASN A 34 26.93 32.21 2.52
C ASN A 34 28.47 32.19 2.67
N PRO A 35 29.22 33.13 2.06
CA PRO A 35 30.68 33.16 2.14
C PRO A 35 31.22 33.57 3.52
N ASN A 36 30.36 33.92 4.49
CA ASN A 36 30.73 34.40 5.82
C ASN A 36 30.31 33.47 6.97
N GLY A 37 30.23 32.16 6.74
CA GLY A 37 30.01 31.18 7.82
C GLY A 37 31.21 31.11 8.79
N PRO A 38 30.99 30.99 10.12
CA PRO A 38 32.06 30.94 11.09
C PRO A 38 32.91 29.67 10.94
N VAL A 39 34.24 29.86 10.93
CA VAL A 39 35.24 28.79 10.93
C VAL A 39 35.17 28.04 12.25
N LEU A 40 34.87 26.74 12.20
CA LEU A 40 34.91 25.84 13.36
C LEU A 40 36.38 25.57 13.77
N PRO A 41 36.74 25.69 15.05
CA PRO A 41 38.10 25.41 15.51
C PRO A 41 38.36 23.91 15.68
N GLY A 42 39.45 23.45 15.05
CA GLY A 42 40.43 22.48 15.54
C GLY A 42 39.93 21.18 16.20
N ALA A 43 40.05 20.08 15.46
CA ALA A 43 39.99 18.73 16.01
C ALA A 43 41.04 18.53 17.11
N ARG A 44 40.57 18.23 18.33
CA ARG A 44 41.42 17.70 19.41
C ARG A 44 41.52 16.18 19.26
N THR A 45 42.75 15.68 19.28
CA THR A 45 43.07 14.25 19.38
C THR A 45 42.52 13.64 20.67
N PRO A 46 41.96 12.41 20.64
CA PRO A 46 41.43 11.76 21.83
C PRO A 46 42.56 11.21 22.73
N THR A 47 42.48 11.55 24.00
CA THR A 47 43.29 11.00 25.10
C THR A 47 42.95 9.51 25.31
N PRO A 48 43.93 8.62 25.58
CA PRO A 48 43.65 7.22 25.85
C PRO A 48 42.90 7.03 27.20
N PRO A 49 42.02 6.03 27.32
CA PRO A 49 41.30 5.74 28.56
C PRO A 49 42.23 5.19 29.65
N GLY A 50 42.03 5.67 30.88
CA GLY A 50 42.76 5.20 32.07
C GLY A 50 42.40 3.77 32.47
N PRO A 51 43.21 3.13 33.34
CA PRO A 51 43.25 1.68 33.59
C PRO A 51 42.04 1.05 34.30
N ASN A 52 40.91 1.76 34.46
CA ASN A 52 39.73 1.29 35.20
C ASN A 52 38.42 1.34 34.39
N ALA A 53 38.48 1.29 33.05
CA ALA A 53 37.28 1.20 32.23
C ALA A 53 36.65 -0.21 32.30
N PRO A 54 35.32 -0.34 32.49
CA PRO A 54 34.64 -1.62 32.47
C PRO A 54 34.73 -2.28 31.08
N PRO A 55 34.76 -3.63 30.99
CA PRO A 55 34.93 -4.33 29.73
C PRO A 55 33.78 -4.03 28.75
N PRO A 56 34.05 -3.94 27.44
CA PRO A 56 33.01 -3.67 26.44
C PRO A 56 31.95 -4.80 26.43
N PRO A 57 30.68 -4.45 26.15
CA PRO A 57 29.61 -5.44 26.09
C PRO A 57 29.85 -6.44 24.96
N ARG A 58 29.59 -7.72 25.23
CA ARG A 58 29.73 -8.82 24.25
C ARG A 58 28.92 -8.54 22.98
N PRO A 59 29.43 -8.88 21.79
CA PRO A 59 28.68 -8.77 20.55
C PRO A 59 27.42 -9.64 20.62
N LYS A 60 26.27 -9.05 20.26
CA LYS A 60 25.00 -9.77 20.15
C LYS A 60 25.12 -10.79 19.01
N ALA A 61 24.68 -12.02 19.28
CA ALA A 61 24.64 -13.09 18.28
C ALA A 61 23.90 -12.65 17.01
N PRO A 62 24.32 -13.13 15.82
CA PRO A 62 23.68 -12.79 14.55
C PRO A 62 22.20 -13.16 14.58
N PRO A 63 21.33 -12.35 13.94
CA PRO A 63 19.90 -12.63 13.87
C PRO A 63 19.69 -13.98 13.17
N GLN A 64 18.98 -14.89 13.86
CA GLN A 64 18.54 -16.13 13.24
C GLN A 64 17.63 -15.82 12.05
N PRO A 65 17.72 -16.61 10.96
CA PRO A 65 16.83 -16.45 9.81
C PRO A 65 15.38 -16.55 10.28
N SER A 66 14.58 -15.58 9.84
CA SER A 66 13.15 -15.53 10.08
C SER A 66 12.50 -16.84 9.63
N ARG A 67 11.98 -17.61 10.60
CA ARG A 67 11.13 -18.76 10.33
C ARG A 67 10.02 -18.33 9.38
N GLY A 68 10.04 -18.90 8.17
CA GLY A 68 8.92 -18.81 7.23
C GLY A 68 7.64 -19.21 7.95
N ALA A 69 6.57 -18.46 7.69
CA ALA A 69 5.26 -18.76 8.23
C ALA A 69 4.88 -20.20 7.82
N GLN A 70 4.86 -21.11 8.78
CA GLN A 70 4.16 -22.37 8.60
C GLN A 70 2.66 -22.03 8.47
N PRO A 71 1.95 -22.61 7.49
CA PRO A 71 0.50 -22.49 7.45
C PRO A 71 -0.07 -23.07 8.75
N ALA A 72 -1.10 -22.42 9.29
CA ALA A 72 -1.82 -22.92 10.44
C ALA A 72 -2.27 -24.37 10.13
N ALA A 73 -1.89 -25.32 10.98
CA ALA A 73 -2.30 -26.70 10.84
C ALA A 73 -3.83 -26.77 10.82
N GLU A 74 -4.38 -27.37 9.75
CA GLU A 74 -5.82 -27.62 9.65
C GLU A 74 -6.27 -28.54 10.80
N PRO A 75 -7.47 -28.31 11.37
CA PRO A 75 -8.01 -29.21 12.38
C PRO A 75 -8.15 -30.63 11.81
N PRO A 76 -7.71 -31.67 12.53
CA PRO A 76 -7.78 -33.04 12.04
C PRO A 76 -9.24 -33.50 11.92
N GLY A 77 -9.67 -33.93 10.74
CA GLY A 77 -10.90 -34.72 10.58
C GLY A 77 -11.81 -34.40 9.39
N VAL A 78 -11.55 -33.35 8.61
CA VAL A 78 -12.32 -33.08 7.37
C VAL A 78 -11.38 -33.28 6.19
N ALA A 79 -11.68 -34.27 5.34
CA ALA A 79 -10.94 -34.43 4.09
C ALA A 79 -11.01 -33.12 3.29
N PRO A 80 -9.88 -32.59 2.79
CA PRO A 80 -9.89 -31.36 2.01
C PRO A 80 -10.79 -31.57 0.79
N LEU A 81 -11.71 -30.63 0.57
CA LEU A 81 -12.61 -30.68 -0.57
C LEU A 81 -11.80 -30.64 -1.86
N THR A 82 -12.15 -31.50 -2.82
CA THR A 82 -11.59 -31.45 -4.18
C THR A 82 -11.94 -30.13 -4.86
N ILE A 83 -11.19 -29.75 -5.89
CA ILE A 83 -11.47 -28.54 -6.69
C ILE A 83 -12.91 -28.59 -7.26
N ASP A 84 -13.37 -29.77 -7.70
CA ASP A 84 -14.74 -29.97 -8.18
C ASP A 84 -15.79 -29.76 -7.07
N GLN A 85 -15.52 -30.22 -5.84
CA GLN A 85 -16.42 -29.96 -4.71
C GLN A 85 -16.42 -28.49 -4.29
N LEU A 86 -15.27 -27.81 -4.35
CA LEU A 86 -15.14 -26.39 -4.04
C LEU A 86 -15.84 -25.51 -5.08
N SER A 87 -15.74 -25.85 -6.37
CA SER A 87 -16.34 -25.08 -7.46
C SER A 87 -17.88 -25.04 -7.38
N ARG A 88 -18.51 -26.04 -6.76
CA ARG A 88 -19.95 -26.08 -6.49
C ARG A 88 -20.40 -25.09 -5.40
N LEU A 89 -19.47 -24.67 -4.54
CA LEU A 89 -19.72 -23.69 -3.47
C LEU A 89 -19.40 -22.25 -3.90
N VAL A 90 -18.72 -22.07 -5.04
CA VAL A 90 -18.46 -20.78 -5.66
C VAL A 90 -19.72 -20.31 -6.41
N PRO A 91 -20.05 -19.00 -6.41
CA PRO A 91 -21.13 -18.46 -7.25
C PRO A 91 -21.01 -18.95 -8.69
N GLU A 92 -22.15 -19.30 -9.30
CA GLU A 92 -22.19 -19.96 -10.61
C GLU A 92 -21.48 -19.13 -11.69
N GLU A 93 -21.68 -17.82 -11.66
CA GLU A 93 -21.08 -16.84 -12.57
C GLU A 93 -19.54 -16.72 -12.44
N LEU A 94 -18.94 -17.23 -11.37
CA LEU A 94 -17.49 -17.22 -11.15
C LEU A 94 -16.86 -18.61 -11.24
N ARG A 95 -17.65 -19.66 -11.52
CA ARG A 95 -17.18 -21.04 -11.50
C ARG A 95 -16.12 -21.30 -12.57
N ASP A 96 -16.35 -20.85 -13.79
CA ASP A 96 -15.43 -21.04 -14.91
C ASP A 96 -14.09 -20.33 -14.64
N TYR A 97 -14.14 -19.11 -14.09
CA TYR A 97 -12.95 -18.42 -13.64
C TYR A 97 -12.20 -19.23 -12.57
N TYR A 98 -12.89 -19.68 -11.52
CA TYR A 98 -12.28 -20.45 -10.43
C TYR A 98 -11.61 -21.74 -10.91
N LEU A 99 -12.24 -22.44 -11.87
CA LEU A 99 -11.72 -23.65 -12.49
C LEU A 99 -10.56 -23.39 -13.46
N SER A 100 -10.52 -22.21 -14.09
CA SER A 100 -9.42 -21.83 -15.00
C SER A 100 -8.15 -21.38 -14.27
N LEU A 101 -8.24 -21.04 -12.97
CA LEU A 101 -7.07 -20.70 -12.16
C LEU A 101 -6.06 -21.86 -12.13
N PRO A 102 -4.75 -21.58 -12.30
CA PRO A 102 -3.71 -22.62 -12.28
C PRO A 102 -3.73 -23.48 -11.01
N PRO A 103 -3.43 -24.79 -11.12
CA PRO A 103 -3.36 -25.64 -9.95
C PRO A 103 -2.28 -25.16 -8.98
N GLY A 104 -2.55 -25.26 -7.67
CA GLY A 104 -1.63 -24.79 -6.63
C GLY A 104 -2.04 -23.46 -6.00
N PRO A 105 -1.11 -22.83 -5.25
CA PRO A 105 -1.42 -21.70 -4.39
C PRO A 105 -1.78 -20.46 -5.22
N PHE A 106 -2.73 -19.67 -4.74
CA PHE A 106 -3.10 -18.39 -5.34
C PHE A 106 -2.18 -17.28 -4.85
N ASN A 107 -1.38 -16.68 -5.76
CA ASN A 107 -0.52 -15.56 -5.42
C ASN A 107 -1.29 -14.24 -5.41
N TYR A 108 -1.71 -13.83 -4.21
CA TYR A 108 -2.57 -12.68 -4.01
C TYR A 108 -1.90 -11.35 -4.36
N THR A 109 -0.64 -11.17 -3.97
CA THR A 109 0.08 -9.92 -4.24
C THR A 109 0.34 -9.72 -5.73
N ASN A 110 0.55 -10.80 -6.48
CA ASN A 110 0.67 -10.71 -7.93
C ASN A 110 -0.67 -10.35 -8.58
N ALA A 111 -1.78 -10.97 -8.14
CA ALA A 111 -3.10 -10.64 -8.65
C ALA A 111 -3.48 -9.16 -8.38
N ILE A 112 -3.19 -8.63 -7.18
CA ILE A 112 -3.37 -7.19 -6.89
C ILE A 112 -2.46 -6.31 -7.75
N ARG A 113 -1.19 -6.72 -7.97
CA ARG A 113 -0.26 -6.01 -8.86
C ARG A 113 -0.81 -5.92 -10.28
N GLU A 114 -1.44 -6.97 -10.80
CA GLU A 114 -2.06 -6.97 -12.13
C GLU A 114 -3.23 -5.99 -12.22
N VAL A 115 -4.12 -5.96 -11.22
CA VAL A 115 -5.22 -4.97 -11.16
C VAL A 115 -4.67 -3.55 -11.15
N VAL A 116 -3.70 -3.27 -10.27
CA VAL A 116 -3.11 -1.94 -10.16
C VAL A 116 -2.30 -1.57 -11.41
N SER A 117 -1.67 -2.55 -12.08
CA SER A 117 -1.02 -2.32 -13.36
C SER A 117 -1.98 -1.87 -14.44
N ASP A 118 -3.18 -2.43 -14.46
CA ASP A 118 -4.23 -2.02 -15.39
C ASP A 118 -4.76 -0.62 -15.04
N ILE A 119 -5.08 -0.35 -13.77
CA ILE A 119 -5.47 0.98 -13.29
C ILE A 119 -4.46 2.07 -13.73
N VAL A 120 -3.17 1.83 -13.48
CA VAL A 120 -2.09 2.77 -13.82
C VAL A 120 -1.93 2.93 -15.34
N ALA A 121 -2.12 1.87 -16.12
CA ALA A 121 -2.05 1.93 -17.57
C ALA A 121 -3.28 2.62 -18.21
N THR A 122 -4.45 2.52 -17.57
CA THR A 122 -5.71 3.08 -18.08
C THR A 122 -5.86 4.56 -17.74
N LEU A 123 -5.47 4.99 -16.54
CA LEU A 123 -5.69 6.35 -16.06
C LEU A 123 -4.42 7.21 -16.22
N PRO A 124 -4.42 8.24 -17.10
CA PRO A 124 -3.27 9.11 -17.31
C PRO A 124 -2.78 9.83 -16.05
N ASP A 125 -3.71 10.08 -15.11
CA ASP A 125 -3.47 10.64 -13.78
C ASP A 125 -2.40 9.86 -12.98
N PHE A 126 -2.20 8.57 -13.30
CA PHE A 126 -1.25 7.68 -12.65
C PHE A 126 -0.01 7.36 -13.48
N SER A 127 0.20 8.02 -14.62
CA SER A 127 1.35 7.79 -15.52
C SER A 127 2.74 7.97 -14.86
N HIS A 128 2.82 8.68 -13.73
CA HIS A 128 4.04 8.87 -12.95
C HIS A 128 4.41 7.65 -12.08
N VAL A 129 3.51 6.68 -11.92
CA VAL A 129 3.69 5.52 -11.03
C VAL A 129 4.59 4.48 -11.68
N ARG A 130 5.73 4.19 -11.05
CA ARG A 130 6.68 3.14 -11.49
C ARG A 130 6.51 1.87 -10.67
N LEU A 131 5.83 0.88 -11.22
CA LEU A 131 5.41 -0.33 -10.48
C LEU A 131 6.55 -1.25 -10.03
N ASP A 132 7.74 -1.14 -10.61
CA ASP A 132 8.94 -1.84 -10.16
C ASP A 132 9.52 -1.26 -8.85
N GLU A 133 9.13 -0.04 -8.48
CA GLU A 133 9.46 0.63 -7.21
C GLU A 133 8.27 0.64 -6.23
N VAL A 134 7.17 -0.04 -6.56
CA VAL A 134 6.00 -0.27 -5.70
C VAL A 134 5.93 -1.74 -5.28
N LEU A 135 6.01 -1.99 -3.98
CA LEU A 135 5.84 -3.33 -3.43
C LEU A 135 4.37 -3.61 -3.11
N PHE A 136 3.86 -4.75 -3.57
CA PHE A 136 2.53 -5.22 -3.20
C PHE A 136 2.65 -6.23 -2.07
N SER A 137 1.86 -6.03 -1.01
CA SER A 137 1.88 -6.87 0.19
C SER A 137 0.45 -7.19 0.62
N PHE A 138 0.29 -8.19 1.48
CA PHE A 138 -0.93 -8.33 2.27
C PHE A 138 -0.61 -8.51 3.75
N ASP A 139 -1.52 -8.05 4.59
CA ASP A 139 -1.49 -8.23 6.02
C ASP A 139 -2.76 -8.92 6.51
N GLN A 140 -2.67 -9.56 7.66
CA GLN A 140 -3.84 -10.12 8.33
C GLN A 140 -4.41 -9.08 9.29
N ALA A 141 -5.70 -8.76 9.12
CA ALA A 141 -6.43 -7.96 10.07
C ALA A 141 -6.46 -8.67 11.43
N ARG A 142 -5.86 -8.06 12.45
CA ARG A 142 -5.69 -8.66 13.79
C ARG A 142 -6.98 -8.74 14.62
N LYS A 143 -8.07 -8.10 14.17
CA LYS A 143 -9.38 -8.06 14.85
C LYS A 143 -10.49 -8.14 13.81
N HIS A 144 -11.62 -8.77 14.16
CA HIS A 144 -12.87 -8.68 13.40
C HIS A 144 -13.65 -7.46 13.91
N THR A 145 -13.32 -6.27 13.42
CA THR A 145 -14.08 -5.05 13.71
C THR A 145 -14.53 -4.45 12.38
N GLU A 146 -15.81 -4.13 12.29
CA GLU A 146 -16.48 -3.50 11.14
C GLU A 146 -15.82 -2.17 10.74
N TYR A 147 -15.17 -1.50 11.69
CA TYR A 147 -14.36 -0.31 11.43
C TYR A 147 -12.89 -0.69 11.32
N GLY A 148 -12.31 -0.53 10.14
CA GLY A 148 -10.86 -0.41 10.00
C GLY A 148 -10.37 -0.43 8.57
N ARG A 149 -9.07 -0.53 8.45
CA ARG A 149 -8.35 -0.33 7.20
C ARG A 149 -8.50 -1.55 6.27
N TYR A 150 -8.84 -1.29 5.01
CA TYR A 150 -8.98 -2.32 3.97
C TYR A 150 -7.72 -2.47 3.12
N ALA A 151 -7.07 -1.36 2.80
CA ALA A 151 -5.75 -1.32 2.22
C ALA A 151 -4.96 -0.13 2.79
N SER A 152 -3.68 -0.05 2.49
CA SER A 152 -2.91 1.18 2.70
C SER A 152 -1.74 1.28 1.74
N CYS A 153 -1.48 2.50 1.31
CA CYS A 153 -0.25 2.96 0.74
C CYS A 153 0.71 3.39 1.87
N THR A 154 1.97 2.97 1.77
CA THR A 154 3.06 3.38 2.67
C THR A 154 4.16 4.01 1.84
N GLY A 155 4.40 5.32 2.01
CA GLY A 155 5.57 6.00 1.46
C GLY A 155 6.85 5.68 2.23
N MET A 156 7.97 5.50 1.52
CA MET A 156 9.29 5.11 2.07
C MET A 156 10.27 6.28 2.20
N ARG A 157 9.77 7.52 2.12
CA ARG A 157 10.53 8.77 2.34
C ARG A 157 9.76 9.74 3.23
N PHE A 158 10.49 10.71 3.78
CA PHE A 158 9.92 11.84 4.51
C PHE A 158 9.37 12.88 3.53
N GLN A 159 8.88 13.99 4.09
CA GLN A 159 8.27 15.08 3.32
C GLN A 159 9.15 15.52 2.14
N GLY A 160 8.54 15.64 0.97
CA GLY A 160 9.22 16.06 -0.26
C GLY A 160 10.21 15.03 -0.80
N GLY A 161 10.09 13.76 -0.40
CA GLY A 161 10.98 12.68 -0.80
C GLY A 161 12.31 12.66 -0.04
N ALA A 162 12.43 13.41 1.07
CA ALA A 162 13.66 13.47 1.84
C ALA A 162 14.02 12.09 2.44
N GLU A 163 15.30 11.71 2.32
CA GLU A 163 15.79 10.46 2.93
C GLU A 163 15.91 10.57 4.46
N THR A 164 16.05 11.81 4.95
CA THR A 164 16.25 12.11 6.37
C THR A 164 15.39 13.24 6.87
N GLU A 165 15.02 13.20 8.14
CA GLU A 165 14.27 14.27 8.83
C GLU A 165 14.91 14.58 10.19
N LEU A 166 15.06 15.86 10.52
CA LEU A 166 15.43 16.29 11.87
C LEU A 166 14.17 16.36 12.74
N ARG A 167 14.04 15.44 13.69
CA ARG A 167 12.89 15.38 14.59
C ARG A 167 13.33 15.39 16.04
N ARG A 168 12.91 16.42 16.80
CA ARG A 168 13.28 16.62 18.22
C ARG A 168 14.80 16.55 18.44
N GLY A 169 15.57 17.21 17.58
CA GLY A 169 17.03 17.29 17.66
C GLY A 169 17.78 16.02 17.24
N ARG A 170 17.10 15.01 16.68
CA ARG A 170 17.72 13.77 16.17
C ARG A 170 17.52 13.66 14.67
N LEU A 171 18.60 13.37 13.94
CA LEU A 171 18.52 13.05 12.52
C LEU A 171 18.03 11.61 12.38
N LEU A 172 16.94 11.43 11.64
CA LEU A 172 16.29 10.15 11.43
C LEU A 172 16.27 9.81 9.95
N ALA A 173 16.38 8.52 9.62
CA ALA A 173 16.16 7.98 8.28
C ALA A 173 15.01 6.95 8.31
N LEU A 174 14.27 6.81 7.22
CA LEU A 174 13.48 5.58 7.01
C LEU A 174 14.40 4.47 6.53
N GLN A 175 14.25 3.28 7.10
CA GLN A 175 14.95 2.10 6.64
C GLN A 175 14.63 1.83 5.16
N LYS A 176 15.66 1.88 4.30
CA LYS A 176 15.54 1.52 2.89
C LYS A 176 15.11 0.06 2.74
N THR A 177 14.14 -0.18 1.89
CA THR A 177 13.62 -1.52 1.59
C THR A 177 13.96 -1.85 0.15
N PHE A 178 14.52 -3.04 -0.08
CA PHE A 178 14.85 -3.52 -1.41
C PHE A 178 14.04 -4.77 -1.74
N HIS A 179 13.58 -4.89 -2.97
CA HIS A 179 12.93 -6.07 -3.51
C HIS A 179 13.48 -6.31 -4.93
N ASP A 180 13.92 -7.53 -5.22
CA ASP A 180 14.56 -7.90 -6.48
C ASP A 180 15.67 -6.93 -6.93
N GLY A 181 16.47 -6.48 -5.96
CA GLY A 181 17.59 -5.56 -6.20
C GLY A 181 17.21 -4.10 -6.45
N ARG A 182 15.91 -3.75 -6.42
CA ARG A 182 15.42 -2.38 -6.57
C ARG A 182 14.99 -1.79 -5.24
N GLU A 183 15.28 -0.52 -5.02
CA GLU A 183 14.75 0.19 -3.87
C GLU A 183 13.24 0.41 -4.04
N ILE A 184 12.48 0.12 -3.00
CA ILE A 184 11.04 0.35 -2.96
C ILE A 184 10.77 1.74 -2.38
N LEU A 185 10.00 2.54 -3.12
CA LEU A 185 9.58 3.87 -2.70
C LEU A 185 8.17 3.88 -2.10
N TYR A 186 7.33 2.92 -2.48
CA TYR A 186 5.96 2.79 -1.97
C TYR A 186 5.61 1.32 -1.73
N ALA A 187 4.74 1.07 -0.76
CA ALA A 187 4.12 -0.24 -0.58
C ALA A 187 2.60 -0.14 -0.49
N ILE A 188 1.89 -0.90 -1.31
CA ILE A 188 0.43 -1.06 -1.23
C ILE A 188 0.15 -2.39 -0.54
N SER A 189 -0.51 -2.33 0.62
CA SER A 189 -0.81 -3.48 1.45
C SER A 189 -2.31 -3.69 1.61
N VAL A 190 -2.82 -4.85 1.20
CA VAL A 190 -4.24 -5.23 1.35
C VAL A 190 -4.46 -5.98 2.67
N MET A 191 -5.57 -5.70 3.36
CA MET A 191 -5.90 -6.27 4.67
C MET A 191 -6.91 -7.40 4.55
N LEU A 192 -6.43 -8.64 4.67
CA LEU A 192 -7.28 -9.84 4.63
C LEU A 192 -7.73 -10.25 6.05
N PRO A 193 -8.97 -10.75 6.25
CA PRO A 193 -9.96 -11.05 5.22
C PRO A 193 -10.85 -9.86 4.82
N ARG A 194 -10.74 -8.72 5.52
CA ARG A 194 -11.70 -7.60 5.44
C ARG A 194 -11.95 -7.10 4.03
N PHE A 195 -10.90 -6.94 3.24
CA PHE A 195 -10.98 -6.51 1.85
C PHE A 195 -11.96 -7.35 0.99
N HIS A 196 -12.14 -8.63 1.30
CA HIS A 196 -13.12 -9.48 0.62
C HIS A 196 -14.48 -9.56 1.32
N VAL A 197 -14.55 -9.38 2.64
CA VAL A 197 -15.78 -9.67 3.40
C VAL A 197 -16.69 -8.44 3.50
N GLU A 198 -16.12 -7.25 3.60
CA GLU A 198 -16.85 -6.03 4.01
C GLU A 198 -17.10 -5.07 2.83
N GLN A 199 -16.66 -5.43 1.62
CA GLN A 199 -16.70 -4.58 0.43
C GLN A 199 -17.33 -5.32 -0.74
N ASP A 200 -18.11 -4.62 -1.56
CA ASP A 200 -18.47 -5.13 -2.88
C ASP A 200 -17.30 -4.98 -3.88
N TYR A 201 -17.48 -5.48 -5.10
CA TYR A 201 -16.46 -5.44 -6.14
C TYR A 201 -16.03 -4.01 -6.50
N ARG A 202 -16.99 -3.10 -6.70
CA ARG A 202 -16.71 -1.70 -7.07
C ARG A 202 -15.93 -1.01 -5.96
N PHE A 203 -16.31 -1.25 -4.70
CA PHE A 203 -15.63 -0.70 -3.53
C PHE A 203 -14.20 -1.23 -3.37
N ARG A 204 -13.92 -2.48 -3.73
CA ARG A 204 -12.54 -3.01 -3.75
C ARG A 204 -11.68 -2.29 -4.78
N ILE A 205 -12.22 -2.04 -5.97
CA ILE A 205 -11.51 -1.25 -7.00
C ILE A 205 -11.32 0.19 -6.53
N ASP A 206 -12.35 0.81 -5.96
CA ASP A 206 -12.29 2.15 -5.36
C ASP A 206 -11.14 2.26 -4.34
N THR A 207 -11.07 1.27 -3.44
CA THR A 207 -10.01 1.17 -2.44
C THR A 207 -8.63 1.09 -3.10
N LEU A 208 -8.46 0.31 -4.17
CA LEU A 208 -7.17 0.23 -4.87
C LEU A 208 -6.82 1.54 -5.58
N VAL A 209 -7.78 2.19 -6.23
CA VAL A 209 -7.60 3.52 -6.85
C VAL A 209 -7.21 4.55 -5.80
N HIS A 210 -7.86 4.53 -4.62
CA HIS A 210 -7.53 5.36 -3.46
C HIS A 210 -6.06 5.18 -3.05
N GLU A 211 -5.59 3.93 -2.90
CA GLU A 211 -4.21 3.69 -2.50
C GLU A 211 -3.19 4.11 -3.56
N VAL A 212 -3.52 3.99 -4.85
CA VAL A 212 -2.66 4.50 -5.93
C VAL A 212 -2.66 6.04 -5.92
N PHE A 213 -3.80 6.67 -5.68
CA PHE A 213 -3.92 8.13 -5.61
C PHE A 213 -3.11 8.74 -4.46
N HIS A 214 -2.83 7.97 -3.40
CA HIS A 214 -1.89 8.37 -2.35
C HIS A 214 -0.43 8.52 -2.79
N ILE A 215 -0.03 7.93 -3.92
CA ILE A 215 1.31 8.09 -4.47
C ILE A 215 1.52 9.53 -4.91
N SER A 216 2.65 10.13 -4.50
CA SER A 216 2.99 11.50 -4.88
C SER A 216 3.15 11.63 -6.40
N PRO A 217 2.62 12.69 -7.04
CA PRO A 217 2.87 13.00 -8.45
C PRO A 217 4.35 13.05 -8.84
N GLU A 218 5.24 13.41 -7.90
CA GLU A 218 6.69 13.45 -8.14
C GLU A 218 7.35 12.06 -8.05
N PHE A 219 6.61 11.04 -7.61
CA PHE A 219 7.08 9.68 -7.36
C PHE A 219 8.41 9.65 -6.58
N ASN A 220 8.43 10.31 -5.43
CA ASN A 220 9.63 10.55 -4.63
C ASN A 220 9.63 9.78 -3.29
N GLY A 221 8.68 8.86 -3.07
CA GLY A 221 8.52 8.08 -1.85
C GLY A 221 7.76 8.78 -0.71
N ASP A 222 7.35 10.05 -0.89
CA ASP A 222 6.42 10.74 0.00
C ASP A 222 4.97 10.54 -0.47
N TYR A 223 4.00 10.80 0.39
CA TYR A 223 2.60 10.81 -0.01
C TYR A 223 2.27 12.00 -0.90
N ARG A 224 1.22 11.87 -1.72
CA ARG A 224 0.51 13.01 -2.28
C ARG A 224 0.08 13.92 -1.14
N ARG A 225 0.43 15.21 -1.24
CA ARG A 225 0.02 16.25 -0.29
C ARG A 225 -0.77 17.31 -1.02
N PHE A 226 -1.84 17.77 -0.39
CA PHE A 226 -2.59 18.93 -0.86
C PHE A 226 -2.14 20.18 -0.09
N ALA A 227 -2.58 21.36 -0.54
CA ALA A 227 -2.33 22.63 0.14
C ALA A 227 -2.59 22.48 1.66
N GLY A 228 -1.64 22.92 2.49
CA GLY A 228 -1.67 22.71 3.94
C GLY A 228 -0.97 21.42 4.44
N GLY A 229 -0.32 20.66 3.55
CA GLY A 229 0.61 19.58 3.92
C GLY A 229 -0.05 18.26 4.35
N ARG A 230 -1.38 18.15 4.26
CA ARG A 230 -2.15 16.94 4.61
C ARG A 230 -2.33 16.04 3.39
N ALA A 231 -2.25 14.73 3.61
CA ALA A 231 -2.41 13.72 2.55
C ALA A 231 -3.83 13.66 1.94
N HIS A 232 -4.83 14.21 2.63
CA HIS A 232 -6.24 14.26 2.18
C HIS A 232 -6.80 15.70 2.05
N GLY A 233 -5.94 16.72 2.05
CA GLY A 233 -6.39 18.12 1.96
C GLY A 233 -7.32 18.58 3.08
N HIS A 234 -8.19 19.55 2.77
CA HIS A 234 -9.06 20.21 3.74
C HIS A 234 -10.41 19.50 3.98
N SER A 235 -10.79 18.52 3.14
CA SER A 235 -12.02 17.75 3.33
C SER A 235 -11.87 16.34 2.76
N ARG A 236 -12.16 15.34 3.60
CA ARG A 236 -12.25 13.92 3.22
C ARG A 236 -13.27 13.71 2.10
N VAL A 237 -14.36 14.47 2.09
CA VAL A 237 -15.41 14.39 1.07
C VAL A 237 -14.88 14.73 -0.32
N PHE A 238 -14.07 15.79 -0.44
CA PHE A 238 -13.48 16.17 -1.73
C PHE A 238 -12.53 15.10 -2.25
N TYR A 239 -11.73 14.53 -1.35
CA TYR A 239 -10.83 13.43 -1.69
C TYR A 239 -11.60 12.20 -2.16
N ASP A 240 -12.67 11.82 -1.44
CA ASP A 240 -13.50 10.66 -1.78
C ASP A 240 -14.17 10.85 -3.15
N SER A 241 -14.68 12.05 -3.47
CA SER A 241 -15.28 12.35 -4.79
C SER A 241 -14.28 12.24 -5.94
N LEU A 242 -13.02 12.66 -5.75
CA LEU A 242 -11.98 12.51 -6.79
C LEU A 242 -11.65 11.04 -7.06
N VAL A 243 -11.58 10.22 -6.01
CA VAL A 243 -11.34 8.77 -6.14
C VAL A 243 -12.52 8.09 -6.83
N GLU A 244 -13.74 8.50 -6.50
CA GLU A 244 -14.95 8.00 -7.13
C GLU A 244 -14.95 8.28 -8.64
N GLU A 245 -14.67 9.53 -9.04
CA GLU A 245 -14.56 9.94 -10.44
C GLU A 245 -13.47 9.16 -11.20
N LEU A 246 -12.27 9.02 -10.61
CA LEU A 246 -11.20 8.25 -11.21
C LEU A 246 -11.59 6.78 -11.38
N THR A 247 -12.33 6.23 -10.42
CA THR A 247 -12.77 4.85 -10.50
C THR A 247 -13.86 4.67 -11.56
N ASP A 248 -14.81 5.60 -11.68
CA ASP A 248 -15.81 5.58 -12.75
C ASP A 248 -15.14 5.63 -14.13
N ARG A 249 -14.19 6.56 -14.32
CA ARG A 249 -13.36 6.62 -15.54
C ARG A 249 -12.63 5.31 -15.80
N TYR A 250 -12.11 4.64 -14.77
CA TYR A 250 -11.47 3.33 -14.94
C TYR A 250 -12.46 2.26 -15.44
N PHE A 251 -13.67 2.22 -14.89
CA PHE A 251 -14.72 1.31 -15.36
C PHE A 251 -15.19 1.60 -16.80
N GLU A 252 -15.17 2.86 -17.21
CA GLU A 252 -15.50 3.28 -18.57
C GLU A 252 -14.39 2.93 -19.58
N LEU A 253 -13.13 3.10 -19.19
CA LEU A 253 -11.99 3.05 -20.10
C LEU A 253 -11.30 1.68 -20.16
N SER A 254 -11.25 0.93 -19.06
CA SER A 254 -10.56 -0.37 -19.04
C SER A 254 -11.48 -1.50 -19.50
N PRO A 255 -11.11 -2.26 -20.55
CA PRO A 255 -11.84 -3.47 -20.92
C PRO A 255 -11.74 -4.56 -19.85
N LYS A 256 -10.76 -4.48 -18.94
CA LYS A 256 -10.57 -5.45 -17.86
C LYS A 256 -11.26 -5.06 -16.56
N ALA A 257 -11.79 -3.84 -16.44
CA ALA A 257 -12.37 -3.33 -15.20
C ALA A 257 -13.47 -4.22 -14.62
N ASN A 258 -14.17 -5.00 -15.45
CA ASN A 258 -15.21 -5.94 -15.01
C ASN A 258 -14.74 -7.40 -14.96
N SER A 259 -13.47 -7.70 -15.21
CA SER A 259 -12.93 -9.07 -15.38
C SER A 259 -11.96 -9.51 -14.28
N TRP A 260 -11.77 -8.71 -13.23
CA TRP A 260 -10.94 -9.08 -12.08
C TRP A 260 -11.69 -10.02 -11.13
N ASP A 261 -12.06 -11.19 -11.64
CA ASP A 261 -13.01 -12.10 -10.98
C ASP A 261 -12.53 -12.64 -9.63
N PHE A 262 -11.21 -12.70 -9.38
CA PHE A 262 -10.72 -13.07 -8.05
C PHE A 262 -11.15 -12.09 -6.97
N LEU A 263 -11.35 -10.81 -7.29
CA LEU A 263 -11.88 -9.83 -6.34
C LEU A 263 -13.34 -10.08 -6.03
N LYS A 264 -14.10 -10.72 -6.92
CA LYS A 264 -15.50 -11.10 -6.72
C LYS A 264 -15.63 -12.42 -5.95
N LEU A 265 -14.61 -13.28 -6.03
CA LEU A 265 -14.59 -14.54 -5.30
C LEU A 265 -14.60 -14.30 -3.78
N PRO A 266 -15.34 -15.11 -3.00
CA PRO A 266 -15.23 -15.09 -1.56
C PRO A 266 -13.86 -15.63 -1.16
N LEU A 267 -13.17 -14.96 -0.23
CA LEU A 267 -11.78 -15.30 0.13
C LEU A 267 -11.59 -16.76 0.59
N TRP A 268 -12.59 -17.36 1.23
CA TRP A 268 -12.51 -18.76 1.65
C TRP A 268 -12.27 -19.70 0.46
N SER A 269 -12.80 -19.38 -0.73
CA SER A 269 -12.64 -20.21 -1.93
C SER A 269 -11.19 -20.22 -2.41
N LEU A 270 -10.48 -19.09 -2.28
CA LEU A 270 -9.06 -18.94 -2.57
C LEU A 270 -8.21 -19.67 -1.53
N HIS A 271 -8.57 -19.56 -0.23
CA HIS A 271 -7.87 -20.26 0.85
C HIS A 271 -7.97 -21.78 0.78
N ARG A 272 -9.07 -22.32 0.26
CA ARG A 272 -9.26 -23.77 0.12
C ARG A 272 -8.61 -24.38 -1.14
N ARG A 273 -7.98 -23.56 -2.00
CA ARG A 273 -7.18 -24.10 -3.10
C ARG A 273 -5.97 -24.88 -2.56
N PRO A 274 -5.43 -25.86 -3.31
CA PRO A 274 -4.18 -26.53 -2.94
C PRO A 274 -3.07 -25.50 -2.69
N GLY A 275 -2.46 -25.50 -1.50
CA GLY A 275 -1.44 -24.50 -1.11
C GLY A 275 -2.00 -23.14 -0.64
N GLY A 276 -3.31 -22.94 -0.70
CA GLY A 276 -4.02 -21.78 -0.18
C GLY A 276 -3.66 -20.47 -0.86
N VAL A 277 -3.62 -19.40 -0.07
CA VAL A 277 -3.27 -18.05 -0.53
C VAL A 277 -1.85 -17.73 -0.09
N VAL A 278 -1.02 -17.32 -1.05
CA VAL A 278 0.37 -16.90 -0.84
C VAL A 278 0.59 -15.49 -1.37
N GLY A 279 1.74 -14.91 -1.06
CA GLY A 279 2.13 -13.59 -1.54
C GLY A 279 3.13 -12.94 -0.60
N THR A 280 3.56 -11.75 -0.97
CA THR A 280 4.59 -11.00 -0.24
C THR A 280 4.02 -10.39 1.05
N LYS A 281 4.82 -10.44 2.12
CA LYS A 281 4.57 -9.71 3.37
C LYS A 281 5.69 -8.72 3.60
N LEU A 282 5.35 -7.44 3.68
CA LEU A 282 6.29 -6.39 4.03
C LEU A 282 6.44 -6.29 5.55
N ALA A 283 7.67 -6.40 6.05
CA ALA A 283 7.97 -5.99 7.41
C ALA A 283 7.84 -4.47 7.51
N LYS A 284 7.14 -3.97 8.54
CA LYS A 284 6.95 -2.53 8.73
C LYS A 284 8.30 -1.80 8.73
N PRO A 285 8.55 -0.86 7.79
CA PRO A 285 9.78 -0.09 7.75
C PRO A 285 9.99 0.68 9.06
N LYS A 286 11.24 0.68 9.54
CA LYS A 286 11.59 1.34 10.80
C LYS A 286 12.16 2.73 10.53
N ILE A 287 11.83 3.67 11.40
CA ILE A 287 12.58 4.93 11.49
C ILE A 287 13.81 4.64 12.35
N ILE A 288 14.99 4.90 11.80
CA ILE A 288 16.29 4.64 12.43
C ILE A 288 17.04 5.95 12.66
N PRO A 289 17.75 6.13 13.79
CA PRO A 289 18.66 7.25 13.96
C PRO A 289 19.88 7.09 13.04
N LEU A 290 20.39 8.22 12.52
CA LEU A 290 21.69 8.30 11.84
C LEU A 290 22.80 8.73 12.80
#